data_AF-A0A3B9UU86-F1
#
_entry.id   AF-A0A3B9UU86-F1
#
_cell.length_a   1.000
_cell.length_b   1.000
_cell.length_c   1.000
_cell.angle_alpha   90.00
_cell.angle_beta   90.00
_cell.angle_gamma   90.00
#
_symmetry.space_group_name_H-M   'P 1'
#
loop_
_entity.id
_entity.type
_entity.pdbx_description
1 polymer ?
#
loop_
_entity_poly.entity_id
_entity_poly.type
_entity_poly.pdbx_seq_one_letter_code
_entity_poly.pdbx_strand_id
1 'polypeptide(L)' 'MQVVIFRIGEEQFAVETNKVQSISDMMEITKVPKSPQYIKGLIN' A
#
# COMPACT_ATOMS: atom_id res chain seq x y z
N MET A 1 5.16 4.36 -21.56
CA MET A 1 4.43 3.73 -20.44
C MET A 1 5.36 3.70 -19.24
N GLN A 2 4.99 4.35 -18.14
CA GLN A 2 5.81 4.42 -16.92
C GLN A 2 5.08 3.67 -15.81
N VAL A 3 5.83 2.84 -15.07
CA VAL A 3 5.30 2.02 -13.99
C VAL A 3 6.21 2.11 -12.76
N VAL A 4 5.64 1.91 -11.58
CA VAL A 4 6.37 1.70 -10.34
C VAL A 4 6.37 0.21 -10.05
N ILE A 5 7.55 -0.37 -9.85
CA ILE A 5 7.74 -1.78 -9.51
C ILE A 5 7.97 -1.88 -7.99
N PHE A 6 7.32 -2.83 -7.35
CA PHE A 6 7.46 -3.09 -5.91
C PHE A 6 7.37 -4.59 -5.61
N ARG A 7 7.79 -5.00 -4.42
CA ARG A 7 7.85 -6.41 -3.99
C ARG A 7 6.85 -6.71 -2.89
N ILE A 8 6.12 -7.82 -3.01
CA ILE A 8 5.33 -8.40 -1.91
C ILE A 8 5.88 -9.81 -1.67
N GLY A 9 6.44 -10.05 -0.48
CA GLY A 9 7.17 -11.29 -0.21
C GLY A 9 8.36 -11.43 -1.16
N GLU A 10 8.37 -12.49 -1.97
CA GLU A 10 9.41 -12.77 -2.97
C GLU A 10 8.97 -12.42 -4.41
N GLU A 11 7.75 -11.93 -4.60
CA GLU A 11 7.17 -11.65 -5.92
C GLU A 11 7.22 -10.16 -6.29
N GLN A 12 7.43 -9.86 -7.58
CA GLN A 12 7.43 -8.50 -8.12
C GLN A 12 6.08 -8.15 -8.74
N PHE A 13 5.61 -6.93 -8.45
CA PHE A 13 4.38 -6.35 -8.95
C PHE A 13 4.65 -4.97 -9.55
N ALA A 14 3.73 -4.48 -10.38
CA ALA A 14 3.82 -3.16 -10.98
C ALA A 14 2.46 -2.45 -11.00
N VAL A 15 2.48 -1.13 -10.87
CA VAL A 15 1.32 -0.26 -11.04
C VAL A 15 1.68 0.90 -11.98
N GLU A 16 0.74 1.36 -12.79
CA GLU A 16 0.95 2.54 -13.63
C GLU A 16 1.24 3.78 -12.77
N THR A 17 2.25 4.55 -13.17
CA THR A 17 2.68 5.73 -12.38
C THR A 17 1.58 6.78 -12.24
N ASN A 18 0.67 6.90 -13.21
CA ASN A 18 -0.48 7.82 -13.16
C ASN A 18 -1.50 7.48 -12.05
N LYS A 19 -1.47 6.25 -11.50
CA LYS A 19 -2.33 5.79 -10.40
C LYS A 19 -1.66 5.94 -9.03
N VAL A 20 -0.40 6.38 -8.99
CA VAL A 20 0.35 6.57 -7.75
C VAL A 20 0.24 8.02 -7.31
N GLN A 21 -0.39 8.25 -6.16
CA GLN A 21 -0.51 9.61 -5.59
C GLN A 21 0.74 10.01 -4.81
N SER A 22 1.27 9.10 -4.00
CA SER A 22 2.50 9.30 -3.22
C SER A 22 3.13 7.95 -2.87
N ILE A 23 4.43 7.98 -2.58
CA ILE A 23 5.15 6.87 -1.95
C ILE A 23 5.69 7.42 -0.63
N SER A 24 5.18 6.90 0.48
CA SER A 24 5.51 7.35 1.83
C SER A 24 6.06 6.18 2.65
N ASP A 25 6.89 6.49 3.64
CA ASP A 25 7.37 5.51 4.59
C ASP A 25 6.24 4.93 5.45
N MET A 26 6.50 3.80 6.10
CA MET A 26 5.53 3.17 7.00
C MET A 26 5.23 4.09 8.20
N MET A 27 3.96 4.36 8.43
CA MET A 27 3.46 5.13 9.57
C MET A 27 2.76 4.21 10.59
N GLU A 28 2.50 4.74 11.78
CA GLU A 28 1.67 4.06 12.76
C GLU A 28 0.23 3.89 12.23
N ILE A 29 -0.32 2.69 12.38
CA ILE A 29 -1.63 2.34 11.84
C ILE A 29 -2.64 2.24 12.99
N THR A 30 -3.70 3.05 12.92
CA THR A 30 -4.81 2.97 13.89
C THR A 30 -5.80 1.89 13.46
N LYS A 31 -5.98 0.85 14.28
CA LYS A 31 -6.87 -0.29 13.98
C LYS A 31 -8.34 0.14 13.91
N VAL A 32 -9.06 -0.39 12.91
CA VAL A 32 -10.50 -0.17 12.75
C VAL A 32 -11.28 -1.32 13.41
N PRO A 33 -12.20 -1.05 14.35
CA PRO A 33 -13.00 -2.10 14.97
C PRO A 33 -13.89 -2.82 13.94
N LYS A 34 -14.03 -4.15 14.10
CA LYS A 34 -14.87 -5.01 13.24
C LYS A 34 -14.49 -5.02 11.75
N SER A 35 -13.28 -4.59 11.38
CA SER A 35 -12.82 -4.66 9.99
C SER A 35 -12.40 -6.09 9.61
N PRO A 36 -12.50 -6.46 8.32
CA PRO A 36 -11.91 -7.70 7.80
C PRO A 36 -10.41 -7.79 8.10
N GLN A 37 -9.88 -9.02 8.20
CA GLN A 37 -8.47 -9.26 8.57
C GLN A 37 -7.45 -8.64 7.61
N TYR A 38 -7.80 -8.43 6.35
CA TYR A 38 -6.93 -7.82 5.34
C TYR A 38 -6.87 -6.27 5.45
N ILE A 39 -7.67 -5.66 6.32
CA ILE A 39 -7.63 -4.22 6.59
C ILE A 39 -6.75 -3.98 7.80
N LYS A 40 -5.60 -3.31 7.59
CA LYS A 40 -4.68 -2.94 8.67
C LYS A 40 -5.22 -1.81 9.55
N GLY A 41 -5.86 -0.80 8.95
CA GLY A 41 -6.40 0.35 9.69
C GLY A 41 -6.34 1.66 8.90
N LEU A 42 -6.28 2.77 9.64
CA LEU A 42 -6.17 4.14 9.12
C LEU A 42 -4.77 4.71 9.35
N ILE A 43 -4.35 5.59 8.45
CA ILE A 43 -3.15 6.44 8.53
C ILE A 43 -3.57 7.90 8.30
N ASN A 44 -2.76 8.87 8.74
CA ASN A 44 -2.98 10.31 8.55
C ASN A 44 -1.89 10.91 7.68
#